data_AF-A0AA97NRC7-F1
#
_entry.id   AF-A0AA97NRC7-F1
#
_cell.length_a   1.000
_cell.length_b   1.000
_cell.length_c   1.000
_cell.angle_alpha   90.00
_cell.angle_beta   90.00
_cell.angle_gamma   90.00
#
_symmetry.space_group_name_H-M   'P 1'
#
loop_
_entity.id
_entity.type
_entity.pdbx_description
1 polymer ?
#
loop_
_entity_poly.entity_id
_entity_poly.type
_entity_poly.pdbx_seq_one_letter_code
_entity_poly.pdbx_strand_id
1 'polypeptide(L)'
;MNTEKDARSGGANTGRTLSNATTCLGRVVRLQVAMKIDQMVQDLPRIAAAGALKVLTLSYSGPYAYHTVDPIEKIAELNNAKPRDDNQLIKALAHFRHLKNQELDFVGKAAALSAAAVVGVFSWPTAEKTIWVAKMLWNWSFFTSCFALISSAQQRLLRRLPGPEDDDLVFPDEQVQIALNLLLQPVLKVPDGGKERGRRVSRRMLYVWQNPTMLMSYSWVMFIAGYALHILTPVFDPSLGEVSAKVAIVTLCGCALVVLNFFFCAGVCQLRLQPGKGHGASADSWLPGGHSGHPAA
;
A
#
# COMPACT_ATOMS: atom_id res chain seq x y z
N MET A 1 -55.21 -36.44 70.21
CA MET A 1 -55.18 -37.07 68.86
C MET A 1 -55.41 -35.97 67.84
N ASN A 2 -54.70 -36.02 66.70
CA ASN A 2 -54.73 -35.10 65.55
C ASN A 2 -53.64 -34.01 65.51
N THR A 3 -52.43 -34.49 65.23
CA THR A 3 -51.33 -33.84 64.51
C THR A 3 -51.63 -33.80 63.00
N GLU A 4 -52.02 -32.66 62.41
CA GLU A 4 -51.86 -32.45 60.95
C GLU A 4 -52.18 -30.99 60.56
N LYS A 5 -51.25 -30.03 60.73
CA LYS A 5 -51.47 -28.67 60.16
C LYS A 5 -50.27 -27.78 59.86
N ASP A 6 -49.03 -28.29 59.80
CA ASP A 6 -47.84 -27.44 59.60
C ASP A 6 -46.91 -27.83 58.43
N ALA A 7 -47.46 -28.31 57.29
CA ALA A 7 -46.61 -28.72 56.16
C ALA A 7 -46.93 -28.09 54.79
N ARG A 8 -47.88 -27.14 54.67
CA ARG A 8 -48.36 -26.67 53.34
C ARG A 8 -48.12 -25.21 52.96
N SER A 9 -47.31 -24.45 53.71
CA SER A 9 -47.08 -23.02 53.39
C SER A 9 -45.66 -22.65 52.94
N GLY A 10 -44.72 -23.61 52.86
CA GLY A 10 -43.32 -23.35 52.51
C GLY A 10 -42.95 -23.52 51.02
N GLY A 11 -43.78 -24.17 50.20
CA GLY A 11 -43.41 -24.54 48.82
C GLY A 11 -43.64 -23.46 47.75
N ALA A 12 -44.60 -22.55 47.97
CA ALA A 12 -45.04 -21.62 46.93
C ALA A 12 -44.12 -20.38 46.76
N ASN A 13 -43.41 -19.98 47.81
CA ASN A 13 -42.59 -18.76 47.79
C ASN A 13 -41.17 -19.02 47.25
N THR A 14 -40.66 -20.23 47.45
CA THR A 14 -39.34 -20.69 46.98
C THR A 14 -39.32 -20.97 45.47
N GLY A 15 -40.45 -21.45 44.91
CA GLY A 15 -40.58 -21.67 43.47
C GLY A 15 -40.64 -20.38 42.63
N ARG A 16 -41.28 -19.32 43.15
CA ARG A 16 -41.32 -18.00 42.49
C ARG A 16 -39.99 -17.27 42.52
N THR A 17 -39.24 -17.38 43.61
CA THR A 17 -37.91 -16.76 43.74
C THR A 17 -36.88 -17.44 42.85
N LEU A 18 -36.90 -18.78 42.73
CA LEU A 18 -36.05 -19.48 41.77
C LEU A 18 -36.39 -19.13 40.31
N SER A 19 -37.67 -19.09 39.93
CA SER A 19 -38.10 -18.78 38.56
C SER A 19 -37.72 -17.36 38.11
N ASN A 20 -37.80 -16.38 39.02
CA ASN A 20 -37.39 -15.01 38.75
C ASN A 20 -35.86 -14.88 38.60
N ALA A 21 -35.09 -15.64 39.39
CA ALA A 21 -33.63 -15.64 39.33
C ALA A 21 -33.09 -16.24 38.01
N THR A 22 -33.65 -17.36 37.54
CA THR A 22 -33.27 -17.95 36.24
C THR A 22 -33.60 -17.04 35.06
N THR A 23 -34.73 -16.32 35.14
CA THR A 23 -35.16 -15.39 34.08
C THR A 23 -34.28 -14.14 34.02
N CYS A 24 -33.86 -13.63 35.19
CA CYS A 24 -32.89 -12.53 35.27
C CYS A 24 -31.51 -12.94 34.74
N LEU A 25 -31.01 -14.11 35.12
CA LEU A 25 -29.72 -14.63 34.65
C LEU A 25 -29.72 -14.82 33.12
N GLY A 26 -30.81 -15.37 32.56
CA GLY A 26 -30.98 -15.51 31.12
C GLY A 26 -31.00 -14.19 30.34
N ARG A 27 -31.57 -13.12 30.92
CA ARG A 27 -31.53 -11.77 30.32
C ARG A 27 -30.13 -11.16 30.36
N VAL A 28 -29.41 -11.29 31.48
CA VAL A 28 -28.05 -10.75 31.62
C VAL A 28 -27.09 -11.45 30.66
N VAL A 29 -27.17 -12.77 30.54
CA VAL A 29 -26.36 -13.55 29.58
C VAL A 29 -26.69 -13.17 28.14
N ARG A 30 -27.98 -13.01 27.79
CA ARG A 30 -28.37 -12.54 26.44
C ARG A 30 -27.88 -11.12 26.14
N LEU A 31 -27.92 -10.22 27.10
CA LEU A 31 -27.39 -8.85 26.96
C LEU A 31 -25.86 -8.84 26.82
N GLN A 32 -25.14 -9.66 27.59
CA GLN A 32 -23.69 -9.79 27.44
C GLN A 32 -23.30 -10.40 26.08
N VAL A 33 -24.03 -11.41 25.61
CA VAL A 33 -23.79 -12.01 24.28
C VAL A 33 -24.12 -11.00 23.18
N ALA A 34 -25.25 -10.28 23.28
CA ALA A 34 -25.62 -9.26 22.31
C ALA A 34 -24.60 -8.11 22.24
N MET A 35 -24.13 -7.59 23.40
CA MET A 35 -23.08 -6.57 23.42
C MET A 35 -21.75 -7.07 22.84
N LYS A 36 -21.38 -8.33 23.11
CA LYS A 36 -20.13 -8.91 22.57
C LYS A 36 -20.20 -9.15 21.06
N ILE A 37 -21.38 -9.51 20.55
CA ILE A 37 -21.65 -9.61 19.12
C ILE A 37 -21.62 -8.22 18.47
N ASP A 38 -22.27 -7.23 19.08
CA ASP A 38 -22.32 -5.86 18.53
C ASP A 38 -20.91 -5.23 18.50
N GLN A 39 -20.11 -5.48 19.54
CA GLN A 39 -18.71 -5.07 19.59
C GLN A 39 -17.83 -5.81 18.57
N MET A 40 -18.04 -7.12 18.38
CA MET A 40 -17.39 -7.88 17.30
C MET A 40 -17.77 -7.35 15.91
N VAL A 41 -19.03 -6.97 15.69
CA VAL A 41 -19.51 -6.39 14.43
C VAL A 41 -18.90 -5.01 14.18
N GLN A 42 -18.72 -4.19 15.22
CA GLN A 42 -18.07 -2.88 15.12
C GLN A 42 -16.54 -2.97 14.92
N ASP A 43 -15.89 -4.00 15.47
CA ASP A 43 -14.45 -4.22 15.30
C ASP A 43 -14.11 -4.99 14.01
N LEU A 44 -15.06 -5.74 13.45
CA LEU A 44 -14.93 -6.47 12.19
C LEU A 44 -14.38 -5.61 11.03
N PRO A 45 -14.87 -4.38 10.75
CA PRO A 45 -14.31 -3.55 9.68
C PRO A 45 -12.86 -3.11 9.96
N ARG A 46 -12.49 -2.89 11.23
CA ARG A 46 -11.11 -2.52 11.59
C ARG A 46 -10.15 -3.70 11.45
N ILE A 47 -10.57 -4.87 11.90
CA ILE A 47 -9.81 -6.13 11.76
C ILE A 47 -9.69 -6.51 10.28
N ALA A 48 -10.78 -6.39 9.51
CA ALA A 48 -10.78 -6.62 8.07
C ALA A 48 -9.88 -5.61 7.33
N ALA A 49 -9.89 -4.33 7.71
CA ALA A 49 -9.01 -3.32 7.12
C ALA A 49 -7.53 -3.58 7.43
N ALA A 50 -7.21 -3.96 8.68
CA ALA A 50 -5.85 -4.31 9.09
C ALA A 50 -5.36 -5.60 8.41
N GLY A 51 -6.25 -6.60 8.29
CA GLY A 51 -6.00 -7.83 7.54
C GLY A 51 -5.78 -7.56 6.05
N ALA A 52 -6.65 -6.75 5.43
CA ALA A 52 -6.52 -6.33 4.04
C ALA A 52 -5.22 -5.58 3.81
N LEU A 53 -4.83 -4.65 4.69
CA LEU A 53 -3.57 -3.92 4.58
C LEU A 53 -2.37 -4.86 4.66
N LYS A 54 -2.41 -5.87 5.54
CA LYS A 54 -1.37 -6.90 5.63
C LYS A 54 -1.31 -7.77 4.38
N VAL A 55 -2.45 -8.21 3.84
CA VAL A 55 -2.49 -8.99 2.59
C VAL A 55 -1.96 -8.16 1.42
N LEU A 56 -2.38 -6.89 1.35
CA LEU A 56 -1.95 -5.92 0.34
C LEU A 56 -0.45 -5.65 0.41
N THR A 57 0.15 -5.57 1.60
CA THR A 57 1.61 -5.38 1.76
C THR A 57 2.38 -6.68 1.53
N LEU A 58 1.83 -7.81 1.97
CA LEU A 58 2.48 -9.12 1.86
C LEU A 58 2.65 -9.53 0.40
N SER A 59 1.67 -9.24 -0.46
CA SER A 59 1.68 -9.60 -1.88
C SER A 59 2.86 -9.02 -2.66
N TYR A 60 3.47 -7.92 -2.21
CA TYR A 60 4.65 -7.34 -2.85
C TYR A 60 5.88 -7.24 -1.93
N SER A 61 5.78 -7.64 -0.66
CA SER A 61 6.88 -7.51 0.33
C SER A 61 8.16 -8.25 -0.08
N GLY A 62 8.04 -9.46 -0.62
CA GLY A 62 9.17 -10.26 -1.12
C GLY A 62 9.85 -9.62 -2.34
N PRO A 63 9.10 -9.35 -3.43
CA PRO A 63 9.64 -8.64 -4.59
C PRO A 63 10.27 -7.29 -4.25
N TYR A 64 9.70 -6.56 -3.29
CA TYR A 64 10.25 -5.29 -2.81
C TYR A 64 11.66 -5.43 -2.23
N ALA A 65 11.87 -6.39 -1.34
CA ALA A 65 13.19 -6.66 -0.75
C ALA A 65 14.20 -7.05 -1.85
N TYR A 66 13.87 -8.09 -2.62
CA TYR A 66 14.79 -8.71 -3.57
C TYR A 66 15.10 -7.85 -4.80
N HIS A 67 14.09 -7.24 -5.44
CA HIS A 67 14.30 -6.46 -6.67
C HIS A 67 14.66 -5.00 -6.42
N THR A 68 14.44 -4.47 -5.20
CA THR A 68 14.59 -3.03 -4.94
C THR A 68 15.52 -2.71 -3.78
N VAL A 69 15.25 -3.21 -2.57
CA VAL A 69 16.00 -2.80 -1.37
C VAL A 69 17.42 -3.36 -1.41
N ASP A 70 17.55 -4.68 -1.48
CA ASP A 70 18.85 -5.36 -1.35
C ASP A 70 19.85 -4.90 -2.43
N PRO A 71 19.46 -4.76 -3.72
CA PRO A 71 20.38 -4.26 -4.74
C PRO A 71 20.81 -2.80 -4.52
N ILE A 72 19.89 -1.93 -4.07
CA ILE A 72 20.21 -0.51 -3.83
C ILE A 72 21.10 -0.36 -2.59
N GLU A 73 20.87 -1.16 -1.55
CA GLU A 73 21.75 -1.22 -0.38
C GLU A 73 23.14 -1.72 -0.78
N LYS A 74 23.23 -2.75 -1.63
CA LYS A 74 24.52 -3.23 -2.14
C LYS A 74 25.28 -2.15 -2.92
N ILE A 75 24.59 -1.37 -3.75
CA ILE A 75 25.18 -0.23 -4.47
C ILE A 75 25.66 0.85 -3.48
N ALA A 76 24.91 1.10 -2.40
CA ALA A 76 25.32 2.04 -1.35
C ALA A 76 26.58 1.57 -0.61
N GLU A 77 26.66 0.29 -0.26
CA GLU A 77 27.83 -0.32 0.38
C GLU A 77 29.08 -0.19 -0.50
N LEU A 78 28.97 -0.59 -1.78
CA LEU A 78 30.08 -0.53 -2.74
C LEU A 78 30.55 0.91 -2.98
N ASN A 79 29.62 1.87 -3.07
CA ASN A 79 29.96 3.28 -3.21
C ASN A 79 30.70 3.84 -1.98
N ASN A 80 30.41 3.32 -0.79
CA ASN A 80 30.97 3.82 0.47
C ASN A 80 32.24 3.04 0.92
N ALA A 81 32.62 1.97 0.21
CA ALA A 81 33.82 1.19 0.48
C ALA A 81 35.10 2.02 0.25
N LYS A 82 36.15 1.72 1.02
CA LYS A 82 37.48 2.36 0.91
C LYS A 82 38.57 1.27 0.85
N PRO A 83 39.29 1.09 -0.28
CA PRO A 83 39.14 1.78 -1.56
C PRO A 83 37.82 1.41 -2.27
N ARG A 84 37.34 2.31 -3.14
CA ARG A 84 36.14 2.07 -3.94
C ARG A 84 36.52 1.24 -5.17
N ASP A 85 35.79 0.14 -5.39
CA ASP A 85 35.93 -0.69 -6.59
C ASP A 85 34.86 -0.28 -7.63
N ASP A 86 35.27 0.55 -8.60
CA ASP A 86 34.37 1.07 -9.63
C ASP A 86 33.83 -0.02 -10.57
N ASN A 87 34.61 -1.06 -10.83
CA ASN A 87 34.17 -2.16 -11.69
C ASN A 87 33.05 -2.96 -11.01
N GLN A 88 33.18 -3.25 -9.71
CA GLN A 88 32.11 -3.90 -8.96
C GLN A 88 30.86 -3.01 -8.84
N LEU A 89 31.03 -1.69 -8.69
CA LEU A 89 29.91 -0.75 -8.63
C LEU A 89 29.14 -0.70 -9.96
N ILE A 90 29.84 -0.64 -11.09
CA ILE A 90 29.23 -0.65 -12.43
C ILE A 90 28.46 -1.96 -12.64
N LYS A 91 29.06 -3.10 -12.28
CA LYS A 91 28.38 -4.41 -12.34
C LYS A 91 27.12 -4.45 -11.47
N ALA A 92 27.16 -3.88 -10.26
CA ALA A 92 25.99 -3.81 -9.38
C ALA A 92 24.87 -2.93 -9.97
N LEU A 93 25.22 -1.80 -10.61
CA LEU A 93 24.26 -0.93 -11.31
C LEU A 93 23.63 -1.65 -12.52
N ALA A 94 24.43 -2.35 -13.33
CA ALA A 94 23.94 -3.14 -14.46
C ALA A 94 23.02 -4.28 -13.99
N HIS A 95 23.39 -4.95 -12.90
CA HIS A 95 22.57 -5.99 -12.30
C HIS A 95 21.22 -5.45 -11.81
N PHE A 96 21.20 -4.30 -11.13
CA PHE A 96 19.95 -3.65 -10.73
C PHE A 96 19.06 -3.31 -11.93
N ARG A 97 19.64 -2.74 -13.00
CA ARG A 97 18.91 -2.45 -14.25
C ARG A 97 18.28 -3.73 -14.83
N HIS A 98 19.03 -4.83 -14.85
CA HIS A 98 18.52 -6.11 -15.33
C HIS A 98 17.36 -6.64 -14.49
N LEU A 99 17.53 -6.72 -13.16
CA LEU A 99 16.49 -7.16 -12.23
C LEU A 99 15.22 -6.31 -12.36
N LYS A 100 15.37 -4.99 -12.48
CA LYS A 100 14.22 -4.09 -12.63
C LYS A 100 13.53 -4.21 -13.98
N ASN A 101 14.25 -4.45 -15.07
CA ASN A 101 13.61 -4.70 -16.36
C ASN A 101 12.78 -5.99 -16.34
N GLN A 102 13.26 -7.05 -15.69
CA GLN A 102 12.50 -8.29 -15.53
C GLN A 102 11.23 -8.06 -14.71
N GLU A 103 11.33 -7.33 -13.59
CA GLU A 103 10.17 -6.97 -12.77
C GLU A 103 9.16 -6.15 -13.57
N LEU A 104 9.61 -5.12 -14.30
CA LEU A 104 8.73 -4.25 -15.08
C LEU A 104 8.05 -4.96 -16.25
N ASP A 105 8.72 -5.91 -16.90
CA ASP A 105 8.13 -6.76 -17.94
C ASP A 105 7.00 -7.63 -17.37
N PHE A 106 7.24 -8.25 -16.20
CA PHE A 106 6.22 -9.00 -15.48
C PHE A 106 5.04 -8.09 -15.05
N VAL A 107 5.33 -6.93 -14.45
CA VAL A 107 4.33 -5.94 -14.04
C VAL A 107 3.50 -5.48 -15.24
N GLY A 108 4.13 -5.23 -16.39
CA GLY A 108 3.47 -4.84 -17.63
C GLY A 108 2.45 -5.87 -18.09
N LYS A 109 2.87 -7.14 -18.15
CA LYS A 109 1.99 -8.26 -18.54
C LYS A 109 0.85 -8.47 -17.53
N ALA A 110 1.17 -8.48 -16.24
CA ALA A 110 0.19 -8.73 -15.18
C ALA A 110 -0.84 -7.59 -15.04
N ALA A 111 -0.42 -6.33 -15.16
CA ALA A 111 -1.33 -5.19 -15.10
C ALA A 111 -2.20 -5.08 -16.36
N ALA A 112 -1.66 -5.39 -17.54
CA ALA A 112 -2.47 -5.45 -18.76
C ALA A 112 -3.54 -6.54 -18.67
N LEU A 113 -3.20 -7.71 -18.11
CA LEU A 113 -4.14 -8.80 -17.89
C LEU A 113 -5.24 -8.41 -16.88
N SER A 114 -4.89 -7.75 -15.77
CA SER A 114 -5.89 -7.32 -14.79
C SER A 114 -6.82 -6.25 -15.36
N ALA A 115 -6.29 -5.29 -16.15
CA ALA A 115 -7.10 -4.30 -16.86
C ALA A 115 -8.09 -4.98 -17.81
N ALA A 116 -7.62 -5.93 -18.63
CA ALA A 116 -8.44 -6.68 -19.55
C ALA A 116 -9.53 -7.50 -18.83
N ALA A 117 -9.19 -8.11 -17.69
CA ALA A 117 -10.15 -8.87 -16.88
C ALA A 117 -11.27 -7.96 -16.34
N VAL A 118 -10.94 -6.77 -15.84
CA VAL A 118 -11.94 -5.80 -15.38
C VAL A 118 -12.84 -5.34 -16.53
N VAL A 119 -12.26 -5.01 -17.70
CA VAL A 119 -13.05 -4.63 -18.88
C VAL A 119 -13.99 -5.77 -19.29
N GLY A 120 -13.52 -7.01 -19.22
CA GLY A 120 -14.35 -8.20 -19.45
C GLY A 120 -15.54 -8.28 -18.49
N VAL A 121 -15.34 -8.03 -17.20
CA VAL A 121 -16.42 -8.01 -16.20
C VAL A 121 -17.42 -6.88 -16.46
N PHE A 122 -16.98 -5.71 -16.91
CA PHE A 122 -17.88 -4.61 -17.27
C PHE A 122 -18.80 -4.94 -18.45
N SER A 123 -18.48 -5.95 -19.26
CA SER A 123 -19.35 -6.43 -20.34
C SER A 123 -20.51 -7.31 -19.86
N TRP A 124 -20.50 -7.77 -18.60
CA TRP A 124 -21.50 -8.71 -18.10
C TRP A 124 -22.84 -8.02 -17.79
N PRO A 125 -23.97 -8.54 -18.28
CA PRO A 125 -25.29 -8.01 -17.93
C PRO A 125 -25.59 -8.09 -16.42
N THR A 126 -24.97 -9.03 -15.71
CA THR A 126 -25.11 -9.21 -14.26
C THR A 126 -24.29 -8.20 -13.45
N ALA A 127 -23.30 -7.53 -14.05
CA ALA A 127 -22.48 -6.53 -13.37
C ALA A 127 -23.33 -5.33 -12.90
N GLU A 128 -24.39 -4.98 -13.64
CA GLU A 128 -25.31 -3.90 -13.26
C GLU A 128 -26.06 -4.19 -11.96
N LYS A 129 -26.39 -5.45 -11.70
CA LYS A 129 -27.14 -5.89 -10.51
C LYS A 129 -26.25 -6.16 -9.30
N THR A 130 -24.94 -6.01 -9.47
CA THR A 130 -23.96 -6.28 -8.42
C THR A 130 -23.94 -5.18 -7.37
N ILE A 131 -23.60 -5.54 -6.13
CA ILE A 131 -23.43 -4.59 -5.03
C ILE A 131 -22.43 -3.48 -5.38
N TRP A 132 -22.66 -2.27 -4.86
CA TRP A 132 -21.86 -1.09 -5.18
C TRP A 132 -20.37 -1.26 -4.84
N VAL A 133 -20.04 -2.00 -3.77
CA VAL A 133 -18.66 -2.21 -3.31
C VAL A 133 -17.84 -2.96 -4.36
N ALA A 134 -18.42 -3.97 -4.98
CA ALA A 134 -17.75 -4.73 -6.05
C ALA A 134 -17.50 -3.85 -7.28
N LYS A 135 -18.50 -3.04 -7.68
CA LYS A 135 -18.33 -2.05 -8.76
C LYS A 135 -17.19 -1.07 -8.45
N MET A 136 -17.12 -0.55 -7.23
CA MET A 136 -16.05 0.34 -6.78
C MET A 136 -14.69 -0.34 -6.84
N LEU A 137 -14.57 -1.56 -6.31
CA LEU A 137 -13.32 -2.33 -6.31
C LEU A 137 -12.82 -2.64 -7.73
N TRP A 138 -13.72 -2.99 -8.65
CA TRP A 138 -13.34 -3.17 -10.06
C TRP A 138 -12.87 -1.87 -10.71
N ASN A 139 -13.52 -0.74 -10.44
CA ASN A 139 -13.05 0.56 -10.93
C ASN A 139 -11.66 0.89 -10.37
N TRP A 140 -11.43 0.74 -9.07
CA TRP A 140 -10.10 0.95 -8.50
C TRP A 140 -9.05 -0.03 -9.04
N SER A 141 -9.43 -1.29 -9.26
CA SER A 141 -8.57 -2.28 -9.91
C SER A 141 -8.15 -1.81 -11.31
N PHE A 142 -9.09 -1.29 -12.10
CA PHE A 142 -8.80 -0.77 -13.42
C PHE A 142 -7.87 0.44 -13.35
N PHE A 143 -8.16 1.45 -12.52
CA PHE A 143 -7.31 2.62 -12.38
C PHE A 143 -5.89 2.26 -11.90
N THR A 144 -5.77 1.42 -10.87
CA THR A 144 -4.46 0.98 -10.37
C THR A 144 -3.67 0.20 -11.43
N SER A 145 -4.31 -0.65 -12.24
CA SER A 145 -3.62 -1.33 -13.37
C SER A 145 -3.12 -0.37 -14.45
N CYS A 146 -3.94 0.58 -14.90
CA CYS A 146 -3.55 1.60 -15.87
C CYS A 146 -2.37 2.43 -15.35
N PHE A 147 -2.42 2.83 -14.08
CA PHE A 147 -1.34 3.61 -13.48
C PHE A 147 -0.10 2.77 -13.16
N ALA A 148 -0.22 1.45 -12.96
CA ALA A 148 0.93 0.56 -12.91
C ALA A 148 1.68 0.55 -14.26
N LEU A 149 0.95 0.47 -15.38
CA LEU A 149 1.53 0.56 -16.73
C LEU A 149 2.18 1.91 -16.99
N ILE A 150 1.49 3.00 -16.66
CA ILE A 150 2.01 4.37 -16.81
C ILE A 150 3.27 4.56 -15.95
N SER A 151 3.24 4.12 -14.68
CA SER A 151 4.38 4.23 -13.77
C SER A 151 5.56 3.36 -14.22
N SER A 152 5.29 2.16 -14.77
CA SER A 152 6.32 1.32 -15.41
C SER A 152 6.99 2.05 -16.57
N ALA A 153 6.21 2.75 -17.41
CA ALA A 153 6.75 3.56 -18.49
C ALA A 153 7.60 4.75 -18.01
N GLN A 154 7.33 5.31 -16.82
CA GLN A 154 8.18 6.34 -16.19
C GLN A 154 9.53 5.78 -15.73
N GLN A 155 9.62 4.48 -15.44
CA GLN A 155 10.89 3.83 -15.09
C GLN A 155 11.85 3.63 -16.27
N ARG A 156 11.54 4.16 -17.47
CA ARG A 156 12.50 4.29 -18.59
C ARG A 156 13.79 5.03 -18.22
N LEU A 157 13.83 5.72 -17.07
CA LEU A 157 15.06 6.24 -16.46
C LEU A 157 16.14 5.17 -16.22
N LEU A 158 15.76 3.88 -16.14
CA LEU A 158 16.70 2.75 -16.11
C LEU A 158 17.67 2.74 -17.30
N ARG A 159 17.32 3.36 -18.44
CA ARG A 159 18.23 3.53 -19.59
C ARG A 159 19.46 4.39 -19.28
N ARG A 160 19.45 5.14 -18.17
CA ARG A 160 20.60 5.93 -17.69
C ARG A 160 21.59 5.09 -16.87
N LEU A 161 21.24 3.86 -16.52
CA LEU A 161 22.14 2.93 -15.83
C LEU A 161 22.93 2.10 -16.85
N PRO A 162 24.13 1.61 -16.49
CA PRO A 162 24.89 0.66 -17.31
C PRO A 162 24.06 -0.54 -17.76
N GLY A 163 24.15 -0.89 -19.05
CA GLY A 163 23.53 -2.09 -19.61
C GLY A 163 24.51 -3.27 -19.65
N PRO A 164 24.00 -4.52 -19.78
CA PRO A 164 24.86 -5.68 -20.03
C PRO A 164 25.57 -5.64 -21.39
N GLU A 165 25.12 -4.79 -22.32
CA GLU A 165 25.76 -4.58 -23.63
C GLU A 165 26.97 -3.63 -23.54
N ASP A 166 27.19 -3.00 -22.38
CA ASP A 166 28.28 -2.05 -22.13
C ASP A 166 29.48 -2.70 -21.40
N ASP A 167 29.57 -4.04 -21.38
CA ASP A 167 30.58 -4.81 -20.60
C ASP A 167 32.04 -4.43 -20.95
N ASP A 168 32.28 -3.85 -22.13
CA ASP A 168 33.59 -3.40 -22.63
C ASP A 168 33.78 -1.87 -22.63
N LEU A 169 32.79 -1.08 -22.19
CA LEU A 169 32.83 0.38 -22.25
C LEU A 169 33.23 0.99 -20.90
N VAL A 170 34.26 1.85 -20.93
CA VAL A 170 34.60 2.75 -19.82
C VAL A 170 33.38 3.64 -19.57
N PHE A 171 32.63 3.35 -18.51
CA PHE A 171 31.46 4.13 -18.15
C PHE A 171 31.89 5.52 -17.68
N PRO A 172 31.48 6.62 -18.35
CA PRO A 172 31.91 7.95 -17.95
C PRO A 172 31.47 8.24 -16.51
N ASP A 173 32.36 8.84 -15.71
CA ASP A 173 32.11 9.15 -14.30
C ASP A 173 30.83 9.97 -14.09
N GLU A 174 30.49 10.83 -15.05
CA GLU A 174 29.25 11.61 -15.04
C GLU A 174 27.99 10.74 -15.08
N GLN A 175 28.00 9.67 -15.88
CA GLN A 175 26.86 8.76 -15.99
C GLN A 175 26.71 7.92 -14.73
N VAL A 176 27.83 7.48 -14.15
CA VAL A 176 27.84 6.79 -12.85
C VAL A 176 27.28 7.71 -11.76
N GLN A 177 27.64 8.99 -11.74
CA GLN A 177 27.09 9.95 -10.79
C GLN A 177 25.59 10.19 -10.98
N ILE A 178 25.10 10.27 -12.22
CA ILE A 178 23.67 10.37 -12.52
C ILE A 178 22.93 9.11 -12.03
N ALA A 179 23.46 7.92 -12.31
CA ALA A 179 22.90 6.66 -11.83
C ALA A 179 22.86 6.61 -10.29
N LEU A 180 23.93 7.04 -9.62
CA LEU A 180 23.96 7.13 -8.16
C LEU A 180 22.98 8.19 -7.62
N ASN A 181 22.79 9.33 -8.29
CA ASN A 181 21.78 10.34 -7.93
C ASN A 181 20.35 9.82 -8.06
N LEU A 182 20.13 8.88 -9.00
CA LEU A 182 18.87 8.21 -9.23
C LEU A 182 18.56 7.09 -8.22
N LEU A 183 19.54 6.60 -7.45
CA LEU A 183 19.33 5.53 -6.47
C LEU A 183 19.55 5.99 -5.03
N LEU A 184 20.62 6.77 -4.82
CA LEU A 184 21.09 7.22 -3.52
C LEU A 184 20.79 8.69 -3.30
N GLN A 185 20.80 9.12 -2.04
CA GLN A 185 20.76 10.53 -1.67
C GLN A 185 22.01 11.25 -2.20
N PRO A 186 21.87 12.53 -2.61
CA PRO A 186 23.00 13.37 -2.94
C PRO A 186 23.90 13.51 -1.71
N VAL A 187 25.21 13.63 -1.94
CA VAL A 187 26.17 13.83 -0.85
C VAL A 187 25.90 15.20 -0.22
N LEU A 188 25.44 15.21 1.03
CA LEU A 188 25.39 16.42 1.84
C LEU A 188 26.83 16.76 2.23
N LYS A 189 27.44 17.72 1.53
CA LYS A 189 28.67 18.35 2.01
C LYS A 189 28.32 19.10 3.29
N VAL A 190 28.84 18.62 4.41
CA VAL A 190 28.73 19.32 5.70
C VAL A 190 29.61 20.57 5.59
N PRO A 191 29.10 21.79 5.84
CA PRO A 191 29.86 23.03 5.63
C PRO A 191 31.11 23.21 6.52
N ASP A 192 31.39 22.30 7.46
CA ASP A 192 32.39 22.57 8.50
C ASP A 192 33.08 21.28 9.01
N GLY A 193 34.12 20.84 8.31
CA GLY A 193 35.11 19.84 8.81
C GLY A 193 34.62 18.44 9.20
N GLY A 194 33.32 18.15 9.09
CA GLY A 194 32.74 16.86 9.45
C GLY A 194 33.14 15.74 8.48
N LYS A 195 33.34 14.51 9.00
CA LYS A 195 33.55 13.31 8.18
C LYS A 195 32.48 13.23 7.09
N GLU A 196 32.90 13.19 5.82
CA GLU A 196 31.99 12.95 4.69
C GLU A 196 31.16 11.69 4.99
N ARG A 197 29.86 11.88 5.20
CA ARG A 197 28.94 10.75 5.35
C ARG A 197 28.70 10.18 3.96
N GLY A 198 28.95 8.88 3.81
CA GLY A 198 28.67 8.13 2.60
C GLY A 198 27.22 8.30 2.14
N ARG A 199 26.96 8.00 0.86
CA ARG A 199 25.63 8.14 0.27
C ARG A 199 24.66 7.15 0.91
N ARG A 200 23.48 7.63 1.30
CA ARG A 200 22.41 6.82 1.92
C ARG A 200 21.32 6.49 0.90
N VAL A 201 20.57 5.42 1.13
CA VAL A 201 19.43 5.03 0.27
C VAL A 201 18.32 6.10 0.35
N SER A 202 17.81 6.51 -0.80
CA SER A 202 16.73 7.51 -0.87
C SER A 202 15.36 6.84 -0.74
N ARG A 203 14.69 7.00 0.41
CA ARG A 203 13.33 6.44 0.66
C ARG A 203 12.29 6.88 -0.38
N ARG A 204 12.33 8.15 -0.80
CA ARG A 204 11.40 8.68 -1.84
C ARG A 204 11.62 7.97 -3.17
N MET A 205 12.87 7.67 -3.50
CA MET A 205 13.22 7.02 -4.75
C MET A 205 12.91 5.53 -4.71
N LEU A 206 13.13 4.90 -3.56
CA LEU A 206 12.74 3.52 -3.29
C LEU A 206 11.23 3.31 -3.50
N TYR A 207 10.41 4.26 -3.05
CA TYR A 207 8.97 4.27 -3.34
C TYR A 207 8.67 4.34 -4.84
N VAL A 208 9.31 5.26 -5.57
CA VAL A 208 9.14 5.39 -7.03
C VAL A 208 9.51 4.09 -7.76
N TRP A 209 10.58 3.42 -7.32
CA TRP A 209 11.01 2.15 -7.89
C TRP A 209 10.05 0.98 -7.60
N GLN A 210 9.34 1.02 -6.47
CA GLN A 210 8.37 -0.01 -6.07
C GLN A 210 6.95 0.27 -6.60
N ASN A 211 6.64 1.53 -6.92
CA ASN A 211 5.29 1.99 -7.20
C ASN A 211 4.53 1.16 -8.27
N PRO A 212 5.12 0.80 -9.44
CA PRO A 212 4.41 -0.01 -10.44
C PRO A 212 3.98 -1.38 -9.91
N THR A 213 4.86 -2.06 -9.17
CA THR A 213 4.60 -3.38 -8.60
C THR A 213 3.53 -3.33 -7.52
N MET A 214 3.56 -2.29 -6.67
CA MET A 214 2.52 -2.02 -5.69
C MET A 214 1.15 -1.84 -6.36
N LEU A 215 1.06 -0.95 -7.35
CA LEU A 215 -0.19 -0.67 -8.06
C LEU A 215 -0.73 -1.90 -8.81
N MET A 216 0.15 -2.68 -9.45
CA MET A 216 -0.22 -3.94 -10.10
C MET A 216 -0.76 -4.95 -9.09
N SER A 217 -0.13 -5.08 -7.93
CA SER A 217 -0.60 -5.99 -6.88
C SER A 217 -1.96 -5.56 -6.30
N TYR A 218 -2.15 -4.26 -6.05
CA TYR A 218 -3.42 -3.70 -5.59
C TYR A 218 -4.54 -3.95 -6.59
N SER A 219 -4.25 -3.84 -7.88
CA SER A 219 -5.21 -4.17 -8.94
C SER A 219 -5.73 -5.59 -8.80
N TRP A 220 -4.85 -6.59 -8.69
CA TRP A 220 -5.27 -7.98 -8.53
C TRP A 220 -6.06 -8.25 -7.25
N VAL A 221 -5.63 -7.69 -6.12
CA VAL A 221 -6.36 -7.87 -4.86
C VAL A 221 -7.76 -7.26 -4.94
N MET A 222 -7.89 -6.04 -5.47
CA MET A 222 -9.18 -5.38 -5.66
C MET A 222 -10.06 -6.12 -6.66
N PHE A 223 -9.49 -6.63 -7.75
CA PHE A 223 -10.21 -7.44 -8.74
C PHE A 223 -10.80 -8.71 -8.11
N ILE A 224 -9.98 -9.49 -7.42
CA ILE A 224 -10.39 -10.76 -6.79
C ILE A 224 -11.44 -10.48 -5.70
N ALA A 225 -11.24 -9.44 -4.89
CA ALA A 225 -12.21 -9.05 -3.87
C ALA A 225 -13.55 -8.63 -4.49
N GLY A 226 -13.53 -7.81 -5.55
CA GLY A 226 -14.73 -7.42 -6.29
C GLY A 226 -15.43 -8.63 -6.93
N TYR A 227 -14.65 -9.59 -7.45
CA TYR A 227 -15.15 -10.83 -8.04
C TYR A 227 -15.83 -11.74 -7.00
N ALA A 228 -15.22 -11.90 -5.82
CA ALA A 228 -15.80 -12.67 -4.72
C ALA A 228 -17.13 -12.05 -4.26
N LEU A 229 -17.15 -10.71 -4.12
CA LEU A 229 -18.38 -9.98 -3.79
C LEU A 229 -19.45 -10.11 -4.87
N HIS A 230 -19.07 -10.17 -6.14
CA HIS A 230 -20.01 -10.43 -7.23
C HIS A 230 -20.67 -11.80 -7.11
N ILE A 231 -19.91 -12.87 -6.84
CA ILE A 231 -20.47 -14.21 -6.61
C ILE A 231 -21.38 -14.23 -5.38
N LEU A 232 -21.05 -13.45 -4.35
CA LEU A 232 -21.83 -13.35 -3.11
C LEU A 232 -23.00 -12.36 -3.19
N THR A 233 -23.19 -11.65 -4.31
CA THR A 233 -24.34 -10.75 -4.54
C THR A 233 -25.69 -11.31 -4.09
N PRO A 234 -26.09 -12.58 -4.37
CA PRO A 234 -27.39 -13.10 -3.94
C PRO A 234 -27.55 -13.23 -2.41
N VAL A 235 -26.46 -13.16 -1.64
CA VAL A 235 -26.48 -13.21 -0.17
C VAL A 235 -26.74 -11.82 0.44
N PHE A 236 -26.51 -10.75 -0.32
CA PHE A 236 -26.60 -9.38 0.15
C PHE A 236 -27.98 -8.76 -0.15
N ASP A 237 -28.36 -7.79 0.68
CA ASP A 237 -29.60 -7.05 0.48
C ASP A 237 -29.60 -6.30 -0.87
N PRO A 238 -30.70 -6.37 -1.65
CA PRO A 238 -30.80 -5.70 -2.95
C PRO A 238 -30.58 -4.17 -2.90
N SER A 239 -30.83 -3.55 -1.75
CA SER A 239 -30.59 -2.11 -1.52
C SER A 239 -29.11 -1.72 -1.63
N LEU A 240 -28.19 -2.67 -1.47
CA LEU A 240 -26.75 -2.46 -1.67
C LEU A 240 -26.37 -2.40 -3.17
N GLY A 241 -27.30 -2.66 -4.09
CA GLY A 241 -27.10 -2.46 -5.52
C GLY A 241 -27.29 -1.00 -5.96
N GLU A 242 -27.97 -0.18 -5.16
CA GLU A 242 -28.29 1.21 -5.51
C GLU A 242 -27.06 2.11 -5.47
N VAL A 243 -26.81 2.80 -6.59
CA VAL A 243 -25.68 3.72 -6.73
C VAL A 243 -26.05 5.07 -6.09
N SER A 244 -25.63 5.27 -4.85
CA SER A 244 -25.77 6.56 -4.14
C SER A 244 -24.62 7.51 -4.51
N ALA A 245 -24.85 8.82 -4.38
CA ALA A 245 -23.82 9.85 -4.51
C ALA A 245 -22.56 9.56 -3.65
N LYS A 246 -22.74 8.93 -2.49
CA LYS A 246 -21.64 8.50 -1.61
C LYS A 246 -20.68 7.51 -2.31
N VAL A 247 -21.22 6.59 -3.10
CA VAL A 247 -20.43 5.59 -3.85
C VAL A 247 -19.58 6.27 -4.93
N ALA A 248 -20.19 7.21 -5.65
CA ALA A 248 -19.48 7.98 -6.67
C ALA A 248 -18.33 8.79 -6.06
N ILE A 249 -18.56 9.45 -4.92
CA ILE A 249 -17.53 10.21 -4.19
C ILE A 249 -16.37 9.30 -3.79
N VAL A 250 -16.65 8.14 -3.16
CA VAL A 250 -15.60 7.21 -2.73
C VAL A 250 -14.79 6.70 -3.92
N THR A 251 -15.47 6.36 -5.03
CA THR A 251 -14.80 5.92 -6.26
C THR A 251 -13.87 7.01 -6.79
N LEU A 252 -14.36 8.25 -6.89
CA LEU A 252 -13.59 9.42 -7.35
C LEU A 252 -12.40 9.71 -6.43
N CYS A 253 -12.56 9.63 -5.11
CA CYS A 253 -11.47 9.82 -4.15
C CYS A 253 -10.35 8.79 -4.40
N GLY A 254 -10.69 7.51 -4.60
CA GLY A 254 -9.69 6.49 -4.91
C GLY A 254 -8.95 6.77 -6.22
N CYS A 255 -9.67 7.16 -7.28
CA CYS A 255 -9.05 7.55 -8.55
C CYS A 255 -8.13 8.77 -8.40
N ALA A 256 -8.56 9.78 -7.64
CA ALA A 256 -7.77 10.97 -7.36
C ALA A 256 -6.48 10.65 -6.61
N LEU A 257 -6.51 9.73 -5.64
CA LEU A 257 -5.31 9.29 -4.92
C LEU A 257 -4.27 8.65 -5.85
N VAL A 258 -4.71 7.84 -6.81
CA VAL A 258 -3.82 7.22 -7.80
C VAL A 258 -3.20 8.28 -8.72
N VAL A 259 -3.99 9.28 -9.14
CA VAL A 259 -3.51 10.41 -9.94
C VAL A 259 -2.50 11.26 -9.18
N LEU A 260 -2.78 11.60 -7.91
CA LEU A 260 -1.86 12.35 -7.05
C LEU A 260 -0.55 11.60 -6.84
N ASN A 261 -0.62 10.29 -6.66
CA ASN A 261 0.55 9.42 -6.56
C ASN A 261 1.44 9.50 -7.82
N PHE A 262 0.83 9.51 -9.00
CA PHE A 262 1.56 9.69 -10.26
C PHE A 262 2.28 11.03 -10.33
N PHE A 263 1.61 12.13 -9.97
CA PHE A 263 2.25 13.46 -9.94
C PHE A 263 3.39 13.52 -8.93
N PHE A 264 3.23 12.90 -7.76
CA PHE A 264 4.29 12.78 -6.77
C PHE A 264 5.51 12.03 -7.34
N CYS A 265 5.31 10.86 -7.96
CA CYS A 265 6.39 10.07 -8.56
C CYS A 265 7.10 10.84 -9.67
N ALA A 266 6.32 11.50 -10.55
CA ALA A 266 6.85 12.33 -11.62
C ALA A 266 7.72 13.49 -11.08
N GLY A 267 7.24 14.19 -10.04
CA GLY A 267 7.96 15.29 -9.42
C GLY A 267 9.26 14.85 -8.75
N VAL A 268 9.26 13.71 -8.05
CA VAL A 268 10.49 13.13 -7.46
C VAL A 268 11.51 12.80 -8.54
N CYS A 269 11.09 12.18 -9.66
CA CYS A 269 11.97 11.90 -10.79
C CYS A 269 12.57 13.18 -11.39
N GLN A 270 11.75 14.22 -11.63
CA GLN A 270 12.23 15.48 -12.19
C GLN A 270 13.24 16.18 -11.28
N LEU A 271 13.00 16.21 -9.96
CA LEU A 271 13.94 16.78 -8.99
C LEU A 271 15.30 16.09 -9.02
N ARG A 272 15.34 14.79 -9.32
CA ARG A 272 16.58 14.00 -9.37
C ARG A 272 17.34 14.10 -10.68
N LEU A 273 16.68 14.52 -11.75
CA LEU A 273 17.27 14.70 -13.07
C LEU A 273 17.76 16.12 -13.32
N GLN A 274 17.37 17.12 -12.51
CA GLN A 274 17.85 18.49 -12.67
C GLN A 274 19.34 18.57 -12.32
N PRO A 275 20.21 18.96 -13.27
CA PRO A 275 21.61 19.20 -12.97
C PRO A 275 21.75 20.49 -12.16
N GLY A 276 22.30 20.38 -10.94
CA GLY A 276 23.06 21.48 -10.33
C GLY A 276 22.34 22.77 -9.91
N LYS A 277 21.02 22.80 -9.64
CA LYS A 277 20.50 23.91 -8.81
C LYS A 277 20.94 23.66 -7.36
N GLY A 278 21.85 24.50 -6.89
CA GLY A 278 22.54 24.40 -5.60
C GLY A 278 21.62 23.93 -4.47
N HIS A 279 22.11 22.96 -3.70
CA HIS A 279 21.50 22.49 -2.47
C HIS A 279 21.55 23.60 -1.40
N GLY A 280 20.68 24.60 -1.56
CA GLY A 280 20.56 25.74 -0.65
C GLY A 280 19.12 26.14 -0.32
N ALA A 281 18.11 25.50 -0.90
CA ALA A 281 16.72 25.86 -0.61
C ALA A 281 15.84 24.63 -0.43
N SER A 282 15.58 24.34 0.84
CA SER A 282 14.25 23.99 1.35
C SER A 282 13.54 22.80 0.69
N ALA A 283 13.97 21.58 1.02
CA ALA A 283 13.16 20.38 0.81
C ALA A 283 12.18 20.08 1.97
N ASP A 284 12.20 20.90 3.02
CA ASP A 284 11.40 20.73 4.25
C ASP A 284 10.24 21.74 4.40
N SER A 285 10.11 22.76 3.53
CA SER A 285 9.03 23.78 3.66
C SER A 285 7.65 23.37 3.14
N TRP A 286 7.43 22.11 2.79
CA TRP A 286 6.12 21.63 2.31
C TRP A 286 5.32 20.87 3.37
N LEU A 287 5.80 20.82 4.61
CA LEU A 287 5.01 20.32 5.74
C LEU A 287 4.30 21.50 6.43
N PRO A 288 2.95 21.53 6.47
CA PRO A 288 2.24 22.48 7.30
C PRO A 288 2.32 22.00 8.76
N GLY A 289 3.16 22.63 9.58
CA GLY A 289 3.15 22.44 11.03
C GLY A 289 4.53 22.49 11.68
N GLY A 290 4.87 23.64 12.27
CA GLY A 290 6.08 23.80 13.08
C GLY A 290 6.36 25.26 13.44
N HIS A 291 5.51 25.87 14.24
CA HIS A 291 5.76 27.16 14.89
C HIS A 291 6.90 27.06 15.91
N SER A 292 7.89 27.95 15.81
CA SER A 292 8.73 28.57 16.87
C SER A 292 10.13 28.85 16.29
N GLY A 293 10.77 30.01 16.41
CA GLY A 293 10.48 31.25 17.12
C GLY A 293 11.39 32.36 16.59
N HIS A 294 11.08 33.59 16.98
CA HIS A 294 11.81 34.83 16.68
C HIS A 294 13.32 34.75 16.88
N PRO A 295 14.05 35.69 16.24
CA PRO A 295 14.94 36.54 17.01
C PRO A 295 14.49 37.99 16.92
N ALA A 296 14.25 38.59 18.08
CA ALA A 296 14.39 40.02 18.27
C ALA A 296 15.87 40.32 18.52
N ALA A 297 16.30 41.47 17.99
CA ALA A 297 17.43 42.33 18.33
C ALA A 297 18.58 41.74 19.18
#